data_AF-A0A7R9C1Y5-F1
#
_entry.id   AF-A0A7R9C1Y5-F1
#
_cell.length_a   1.000
_cell.length_b   1.000
_cell.length_c   1.000
_cell.angle_alpha   90.00
_cell.angle_beta   90.00
_cell.angle_gamma   90.00
#
_symmetry.space_group_name_H-M   'P 1'
#
loop_
_entity.id
_entity.type
_entity.pdbx_description
1 polymer ?
#
loop_
_entity_poly.entity_id
_entity_poly.type
_entity_poly.pdbx_seq_one_letter_code
_entity_poly.pdbx_strand_id
1 'polypeptide(L)'
;MIDLSADIAARQGSLKGGDERGALFDQLNKGADVTKGLKKVTADMQTHKNPELRTANTVPTKSTPQPVAPAAGPGSRIGADPTKSPNMELVNGKKWMVEHQNGNEGLVINVTAINQAVYIFRCTNTVVQVKGKLSSVVMDSCKKTAVVFDTLVGPAEFVNCQSCKLQITDTVPIVSIDNCDGIQMFLSAAAKDAVKIVTSKSSEMNVMVPKRDGDFVEYPIPEQFSTTVTADGLTTVVADSTG
;
A
#
# COMPACT_ATOMS: atom_id res chain seq x y z
N MET A 1 17.91 49.52 -4.56
CA MET A 1 17.69 49.13 -5.96
C MET A 1 18.95 48.40 -6.39
N ILE A 2 18.94 47.08 -6.25
CA ILE A 2 20.02 46.18 -6.64
C ILE A 2 19.51 45.48 -7.89
N ASP A 3 20.22 45.67 -8.98
CA ASP A 3 19.86 45.22 -10.33
C ASP A 3 19.97 43.69 -10.42
N LEU A 4 18.81 43.03 -10.55
CA LEU A 4 18.63 41.59 -10.52
C LEU A 4 18.80 40.93 -11.91
N SER A 5 19.48 41.62 -12.84
CA SER A 5 19.50 41.25 -14.26
C SER A 5 20.83 40.68 -14.76
N ALA A 6 21.87 40.62 -13.90
CA ALA A 6 23.24 40.32 -14.35
C ALA A 6 23.84 38.97 -13.93
N ASP A 7 23.18 38.19 -13.06
CA ASP A 7 23.78 36.97 -12.48
C ASP A 7 23.25 35.64 -13.04
N ILE A 8 22.39 35.68 -14.07
CA ILE A 8 21.83 34.48 -14.71
C ILE A 8 22.75 33.92 -15.83
N ALA A 9 23.81 34.63 -16.21
CA ALA A 9 24.60 34.29 -17.40
C ALA A 9 25.84 33.39 -17.17
N ALA A 10 26.17 32.94 -15.96
CA ALA A 10 27.48 32.34 -15.67
C ALA A 10 27.47 30.87 -15.15
N ARG A 11 26.45 30.06 -15.44
CA ARG A 11 26.48 28.62 -15.15
C ARG A 11 25.86 27.75 -16.26
N GLN A 12 26.45 27.77 -17.45
CA GLN A 12 26.31 26.67 -18.40
C GLN A 12 27.54 25.75 -18.31
N GLY A 13 27.38 24.65 -17.58
CA GLY A 13 28.29 23.50 -17.58
C GLY A 13 27.55 22.26 -18.08
N SER A 14 27.89 21.86 -19.31
CA SER A 14 27.67 20.59 -20.01
C SER A 14 26.88 19.47 -19.28
N LEU A 15 25.69 19.15 -19.80
CA LEU A 15 25.05 17.85 -19.64
C LEU A 15 24.75 17.26 -21.02
N LYS A 16 25.65 16.40 -21.51
CA LYS A 16 25.34 15.42 -22.56
C LYS A 16 24.36 14.40 -21.96
N GLY A 17 23.07 14.54 -22.27
CA GLY A 17 22.03 13.59 -21.85
C GLY A 17 20.74 13.69 -22.66
N GLY A 18 20.80 14.30 -23.85
CA GLY A 18 19.64 14.53 -24.72
C GLY A 18 19.27 13.37 -25.65
N ASP A 19 20.23 12.51 -26.01
CA ASP A 19 20.01 11.49 -27.06
C ASP A 19 19.33 10.20 -26.55
N GLU A 20 19.57 9.78 -25.30
CA GLU A 20 19.03 8.51 -24.80
C GLU A 20 17.55 8.57 -24.43
N ARG A 21 17.08 9.74 -23.93
CA ARG A 21 15.65 9.93 -23.61
C ARG A 21 14.82 10.13 -24.87
N GLY A 22 15.35 10.83 -25.87
CA GLY A 22 14.70 10.96 -27.19
C GLY A 22 14.52 9.61 -27.88
N ALA A 23 15.57 8.77 -27.89
CA ALA A 23 15.52 7.43 -28.46
C ALA A 23 14.48 6.52 -27.78
N LEU A 24 14.27 6.69 -26.46
CA LEU A 24 13.28 5.91 -25.70
C LEU A 24 11.83 6.31 -26.05
N PHE A 25 11.56 7.61 -26.20
CA PHE A 25 10.24 8.08 -26.62
C PHE A 25 9.93 7.75 -28.09
N ASP A 26 10.95 7.75 -28.96
CA ASP A 26 10.81 7.30 -30.35
C ASP A 26 10.54 5.79 -30.47
N GLN A 27 11.01 4.96 -29.53
CA GLN A 27 10.64 3.55 -29.47
C GLN A 27 9.20 3.35 -28.96
N LEU A 28 8.74 4.17 -28.03
CA LEU A 28 7.36 4.10 -27.50
C LEU A 28 6.32 4.53 -28.54
N ASN A 29 6.63 5.51 -29.41
CA ASN A 29 5.73 5.98 -30.46
C ASN A 29 5.60 5.02 -31.67
N LYS A 30 6.30 3.88 -31.68
CA LYS A 30 6.20 2.87 -32.76
C LYS A 30 4.95 1.99 -32.69
N GLY A 31 4.13 2.09 -31.64
CA GLY A 31 2.83 1.40 -31.55
C GLY A 31 2.93 -0.10 -31.86
N ALA A 32 2.04 -0.61 -32.73
CA ALA A 32 1.97 -2.02 -33.11
C ALA A 32 3.24 -2.56 -33.81
N ASP A 33 4.09 -1.68 -34.35
CA ASP A 33 5.32 -2.05 -35.04
C ASP A 33 6.46 -2.46 -34.10
N VAL A 34 6.34 -2.19 -32.79
CA VAL A 34 7.30 -2.64 -31.76
C VAL A 34 7.47 -4.18 -31.73
N THR A 35 6.45 -4.91 -32.18
CA THR A 35 6.43 -6.38 -32.20
C THR A 35 7.18 -7.00 -33.40
N LYS A 36 7.63 -6.18 -34.36
CA LYS A 36 8.37 -6.65 -35.55
C LYS A 36 9.82 -7.05 -35.23
N GLY A 37 10.40 -6.51 -34.16
CA GLY A 37 11.79 -6.78 -33.74
C GLY A 37 11.97 -7.95 -32.76
N LEU A 38 10.88 -8.52 -32.25
CA LEU A 38 10.92 -9.62 -31.29
C LEU A 38 11.07 -10.95 -32.03
N LYS A 39 12.03 -11.78 -31.60
CA LYS A 39 12.20 -13.15 -32.09
C LYS A 39 10.88 -13.91 -31.90
N LYS A 40 10.31 -14.42 -32.99
CA LYS A 40 9.06 -15.18 -32.95
C LYS A 40 9.28 -16.48 -32.18
N VAL A 41 8.49 -16.69 -31.13
CA VAL A 41 8.49 -17.92 -30.35
C VAL A 41 7.75 -18.99 -31.16
N THR A 42 8.49 -19.94 -31.70
CA THR A 42 7.96 -21.07 -32.47
C THR A 42 7.28 -22.09 -31.55
N ALA A 43 6.42 -22.95 -32.09
CA ALA A 43 5.59 -23.85 -31.28
C ALA A 43 6.41 -24.83 -30.42
N ASP A 44 7.62 -25.18 -30.85
CA ASP A 44 8.62 -25.98 -30.12
C ASP A 44 9.14 -25.29 -28.85
N MET A 45 9.08 -23.96 -28.77
CA MET A 45 9.48 -23.17 -27.59
C MET A 45 8.31 -22.89 -26.64
N GLN A 46 7.09 -23.31 -27.00
CA GLN A 46 5.90 -23.12 -26.19
C GLN A 46 5.66 -24.39 -25.37
N THR A 47 5.81 -24.30 -24.05
CA THR A 47 5.64 -25.41 -23.10
C THR A 47 4.25 -26.07 -23.14
N HIS A 48 3.25 -25.45 -23.77
CA HIS A 48 1.92 -26.04 -23.97
C HIS A 48 1.73 -26.73 -25.34
N LYS A 49 2.62 -26.49 -26.31
CA LYS A 49 2.59 -27.11 -27.64
C LYS A 49 3.72 -28.11 -27.87
N ASN A 50 4.76 -28.07 -27.05
CA ASN A 50 5.84 -29.05 -27.04
C ASN A 50 5.78 -29.89 -25.75
N PRO A 51 5.24 -31.13 -25.82
CA PRO A 51 5.17 -32.04 -24.67
C PRO A 51 6.54 -32.39 -24.08
N GLU A 52 7.61 -32.38 -24.87
CA GLU A 52 8.96 -32.75 -24.41
C GLU A 52 9.54 -31.75 -23.41
N LEU A 53 9.20 -30.45 -23.55
CA LEU A 53 9.59 -29.41 -22.59
C LEU A 53 8.87 -29.53 -21.24
N ARG A 54 7.77 -30.29 -21.16
CA ARG A 54 7.07 -30.56 -19.89
C ARG A 54 7.76 -31.66 -19.08
N THR A 55 8.39 -32.61 -19.76
CA THR A 55 8.97 -33.82 -19.13
C THR A 55 10.33 -33.55 -18.47
N ALA A 56 11.01 -32.46 -18.83
CA ALA A 56 12.34 -32.13 -18.30
C ALA A 56 12.36 -31.58 -16.85
N ASN A 57 11.20 -31.32 -16.25
CA ASN A 57 11.07 -30.75 -14.89
C ASN A 57 10.44 -31.70 -13.85
N THR A 58 10.64 -33.01 -13.99
CA THR A 58 10.23 -33.97 -12.94
C THR A 58 11.43 -34.42 -12.12
N VAL A 59 11.51 -33.91 -10.89
CA VAL A 59 12.40 -34.41 -9.82
C VAL A 59 11.93 -35.82 -9.42
N PRO A 60 12.79 -36.84 -9.35
CA PRO A 60 12.37 -38.20 -9.04
C PRO A 60 12.18 -38.40 -7.53
N THR A 61 10.93 -38.46 -7.05
CA THR A 61 10.59 -38.92 -5.70
C THR A 61 10.35 -40.42 -5.69
N LYS A 62 11.24 -41.16 -5.01
CA LYS A 62 11.08 -42.58 -4.64
C LYS A 62 9.85 -42.75 -3.74
N SER A 63 8.92 -43.59 -4.18
CA SER A 63 7.72 -44.01 -3.45
C SER A 63 7.99 -45.24 -2.55
N THR A 64 7.57 -45.17 -1.29
CA THR A 64 7.17 -46.35 -0.50
C THR A 64 5.79 -46.07 0.14
N PRO A 65 4.87 -47.04 0.24
CA PRO A 65 3.47 -46.79 0.60
C PRO A 65 3.16 -47.12 2.08
N GLN A 66 2.41 -46.22 2.75
CA GLN A 66 1.68 -46.53 3.99
C GLN A 66 0.29 -45.85 3.99
N PRO A 67 -0.69 -46.37 4.76
CA PRO A 67 -2.09 -46.41 4.35
C PRO A 67 -2.94 -45.21 4.81
N VAL A 68 -4.00 -45.03 4.03
CA VAL A 68 -5.15 -44.12 4.10
C VAL A 68 -5.85 -43.96 5.45
N ALA A 69 -6.19 -42.70 5.77
CA ALA A 69 -7.35 -42.28 6.58
C ALA A 69 -7.85 -40.88 6.10
N PRO A 70 -9.12 -40.51 6.33
CA PRO A 70 -9.99 -39.92 5.30
C PRO A 70 -10.06 -38.37 5.24
N ALA A 71 -10.62 -37.92 4.10
CA ALA A 71 -10.68 -36.57 3.56
C ALA A 71 -11.35 -35.50 4.45
N ALA A 72 -10.77 -34.30 4.41
CA ALA A 72 -11.42 -33.04 4.77
C ALA A 72 -11.29 -32.05 3.59
N GLY A 73 -12.45 -31.61 3.09
CA GLY A 73 -12.80 -30.40 2.32
C GLY A 73 -11.81 -29.76 1.31
N PRO A 74 -12.27 -29.31 0.14
CA PRO A 74 -11.45 -28.53 -0.79
C PRO A 74 -11.20 -27.13 -0.20
N GLY A 75 -10.11 -26.99 0.55
CA GLY A 75 -9.56 -25.70 0.92
C GLY A 75 -9.08 -24.99 -0.35
N SER A 76 -9.76 -23.90 -0.70
CA SER A 76 -9.37 -22.97 -1.76
C SER A 76 -7.92 -22.55 -1.55
N ARG A 77 -7.01 -23.11 -2.35
CA ARG A 77 -5.65 -22.62 -2.48
C ARG A 77 -5.75 -21.31 -3.26
N ILE A 78 -6.00 -20.21 -2.55
CA ILE A 78 -5.73 -18.87 -3.07
C ILE A 78 -4.25 -18.89 -3.45
N GLY A 79 -3.99 -18.74 -4.75
CA GLY A 79 -2.65 -18.79 -5.30
C GLY A 79 -1.74 -17.83 -4.54
N ALA A 80 -0.67 -18.36 -3.97
CA ALA A 80 0.44 -17.54 -3.54
C ALA A 80 1.04 -16.93 -4.81
N ASP A 81 0.76 -15.64 -5.02
CA ASP A 81 1.54 -14.78 -5.90
C ASP A 81 3.02 -14.98 -5.55
N PRO A 82 3.96 -15.15 -6.50
CA PRO A 82 5.39 -15.25 -6.19
C PRO A 82 5.83 -14.02 -5.36
N THR A 83 5.83 -14.19 -4.04
CA THR A 83 6.15 -13.14 -3.08
C THR A 83 7.59 -12.73 -3.30
N LYS A 84 7.78 -11.51 -3.81
CA LYS A 84 9.06 -10.81 -3.71
C LYS A 84 9.57 -10.91 -2.26
N SER A 85 10.88 -11.00 -2.08
CA SER A 85 11.47 -11.13 -0.75
C SER A 85 11.07 -9.96 0.15
N PRO A 86 10.80 -10.21 1.45
CA PRO A 86 10.54 -9.15 2.41
C PRO A 86 11.67 -8.12 2.40
N ASN A 87 11.32 -6.83 2.38
CA ASN A 87 12.26 -5.72 2.39
C ASN A 87 11.91 -4.73 3.49
N MET A 88 12.94 -4.15 4.09
CA MET A 88 12.82 -3.00 4.98
C MET A 88 14.08 -2.14 4.83
N GLU A 89 13.97 -1.03 4.13
CA GLU A 89 15.11 -0.14 3.89
C GLU A 89 14.73 1.34 3.89
N LEU A 90 15.70 2.20 4.19
CA LEU A 90 15.56 3.65 4.07
C LEU A 90 16.11 4.10 2.71
N VAL A 91 15.22 4.33 1.75
CA VAL A 91 15.58 4.78 0.41
C VAL A 91 15.94 6.27 0.44
N ASN A 92 17.12 6.59 -0.07
CA ASN A 92 17.64 7.95 -0.22
C ASN A 92 17.63 8.78 1.08
N GLY A 93 17.71 8.13 2.24
CA GLY A 93 17.64 8.80 3.55
C GLY A 93 16.27 9.41 3.90
N LYS A 94 15.24 9.20 3.07
CA LYS A 94 13.97 9.94 3.15
C LYS A 94 12.73 9.04 3.25
N LYS A 95 12.68 7.91 2.56
CA LYS A 95 11.48 7.06 2.51
C LYS A 95 11.79 5.66 3.01
N TRP A 96 11.18 5.27 4.11
CA TRP A 96 11.19 3.88 4.56
C TRP A 96 10.26 3.06 3.67
N MET A 97 10.81 2.02 3.05
CA MET A 97 10.08 1.05 2.26
C MET A 97 9.99 -0.23 3.07
N VAL A 98 8.79 -0.59 3.51
CA VAL A 98 8.49 -1.86 4.19
C VAL A 98 7.62 -2.67 3.25
N GLU A 99 8.19 -3.69 2.62
CA GLU A 99 7.52 -4.39 1.53
C GLU A 99 7.47 -5.89 1.77
N HIS A 100 6.38 -6.53 1.34
CA HIS A 100 6.26 -7.98 1.24
C HIS A 100 6.50 -8.76 2.55
N GLN A 101 6.31 -8.10 3.69
CA GLN A 101 6.40 -8.74 5.00
C GLN A 101 5.24 -9.74 5.17
N ASN A 102 5.52 -10.87 5.82
CA ASN A 102 4.52 -11.89 6.09
C ASN A 102 4.73 -12.50 7.47
N GLY A 103 3.82 -12.24 8.41
CA GLY A 103 3.91 -12.78 9.78
C GLY A 103 4.91 -12.07 10.69
N ASN A 104 5.39 -10.88 10.32
CA ASN A 104 6.39 -10.15 11.09
C ASN A 104 5.74 -9.11 12.01
N GLU A 105 5.65 -9.42 13.30
CA GLU A 105 4.99 -8.54 14.27
C GLU A 105 5.97 -7.64 15.05
N GLY A 106 7.27 -7.69 14.73
CA GLY A 106 8.34 -7.03 15.48
C GLY A 106 9.05 -5.89 14.75
N LEU A 107 8.49 -5.35 13.67
CA LEU A 107 9.17 -4.32 12.87
C LEU A 107 9.15 -2.97 13.59
N VAL A 108 10.33 -2.39 13.79
CA VAL A 108 10.49 -1.09 14.45
C VAL A 108 11.29 -0.15 13.56
N ILE A 109 10.71 1.00 13.22
CA ILE A 109 11.36 2.11 12.54
C ILE A 109 11.59 3.22 13.57
N ASN A 110 12.85 3.61 13.77
CA ASN A 110 13.19 4.80 14.55
C ASN A 110 13.45 5.95 13.58
N VAL A 111 12.50 6.89 13.51
CA VAL A 111 12.59 8.03 12.60
C VAL A 111 13.70 8.99 13.09
N THR A 112 14.58 9.38 12.18
CA THR A 112 15.71 10.27 12.49
C THR A 112 15.49 11.70 12.00
N ALA A 113 14.53 11.93 11.12
CA ALA A 113 14.20 13.26 10.59
C ALA A 113 12.70 13.40 10.27
N ILE A 114 12.14 14.58 10.57
CA ILE A 114 10.71 14.89 10.40
C ILE A 114 10.22 14.82 8.95
N ASN A 115 11.12 14.95 7.98
CA ASN A 115 10.80 14.89 6.56
C ASN A 115 10.82 13.45 6.00
N GLN A 116 11.03 12.44 6.85
CA GLN A 116 10.96 11.05 6.45
C GLN A 116 9.50 10.61 6.33
N ALA A 117 9.24 9.69 5.40
CA ALA A 117 7.94 9.05 5.20
C ALA A 117 8.08 7.53 5.29
N VAL A 118 6.99 6.84 5.64
CA VAL A 118 6.94 5.37 5.67
C VAL A 118 5.92 4.89 4.63
N TYR A 119 6.31 3.89 3.83
CA TYR A 119 5.47 3.23 2.86
C TYR A 119 5.48 1.73 3.12
N ILE A 120 4.31 1.20 3.47
CA ILE A 120 4.09 -0.20 3.82
C ILE A 120 3.30 -0.84 2.70
N PHE A 121 3.92 -1.76 1.97
CA PHE A 121 3.37 -2.31 0.74
C PHE A 121 3.26 -3.82 0.79
N ARG A 122 2.09 -4.36 0.46
CA ARG A 122 1.85 -5.81 0.34
C ARG A 122 2.31 -6.61 1.57
N CYS A 123 2.17 -6.02 2.75
CA CYS A 123 2.47 -6.70 4.00
C CYS A 123 1.23 -7.46 4.49
N THR A 124 1.44 -8.69 4.97
CA THR A 124 0.39 -9.56 5.49
C THR A 124 0.70 -10.01 6.91
N ASN A 125 -0.28 -10.00 7.83
CA ASN A 125 -0.09 -10.40 9.23
C ASN A 125 1.16 -9.75 9.87
N THR A 126 1.31 -8.44 9.70
CA THR A 126 2.54 -7.72 10.05
C THR A 126 2.20 -6.57 11.00
N VAL A 127 3.10 -6.24 11.92
CA VAL A 127 2.98 -5.06 12.79
C VAL A 127 4.22 -4.19 12.60
N VAL A 128 4.00 -2.91 12.27
CA VAL A 128 5.06 -1.92 12.07
C VAL A 128 4.92 -0.81 13.11
N GLN A 129 5.90 -0.68 13.99
CA GLN A 129 5.98 0.40 14.96
C GLN A 129 6.92 1.50 14.45
N VAL A 130 6.40 2.71 14.27
CA VAL A 130 7.14 3.89 13.81
C VAL A 130 7.29 4.87 14.96
N LYS A 131 8.51 4.98 15.49
CA LYS A 131 8.82 5.87 16.62
C LYS A 131 9.34 7.21 16.13
N GLY A 132 8.87 8.28 16.76
CA GLY A 132 9.24 9.66 16.47
C GLY A 132 8.24 10.39 15.57
N LYS A 133 8.61 11.61 15.19
CA LYS A 133 7.80 12.51 14.38
C LYS A 133 8.23 12.44 12.92
N LEU A 134 7.29 12.22 12.01
CA LEU A 134 7.55 12.04 10.57
C LEU A 134 6.53 12.75 9.68
N SER A 135 6.75 12.73 8.37
CA SER A 135 5.88 13.45 7.43
C SER A 135 4.57 12.73 7.19
N SER A 136 4.61 11.42 6.92
CA SER A 136 3.44 10.65 6.54
C SER A 136 3.68 9.14 6.62
N VAL A 137 2.58 8.40 6.66
CA VAL A 137 2.55 6.94 6.57
C VAL A 137 1.55 6.56 5.49
N VAL A 138 1.92 5.62 4.62
CA VAL A 138 1.02 5.04 3.63
C VAL A 138 1.05 3.52 3.77
N MET A 139 -0.12 2.91 3.89
CA MET A 139 -0.34 1.48 3.80
C MET A 139 -1.06 1.18 2.49
N ASP A 140 -0.43 0.40 1.61
CA ASP A 140 -0.98 0.02 0.32
C ASP A 140 -0.99 -1.50 0.16
N SER A 141 -2.16 -2.03 -0.23
CA SER A 141 -2.33 -3.45 -0.56
C SER A 141 -1.97 -4.39 0.59
N CYS A 142 -2.16 -3.95 1.83
CA CYS A 142 -1.83 -4.71 3.04
C CYS A 142 -3.04 -5.50 3.56
N LYS A 143 -2.79 -6.65 4.19
CA LYS A 143 -3.84 -7.50 4.76
C LYS A 143 -3.52 -7.90 6.19
N LYS A 144 -4.43 -7.71 7.15
CA LYS A 144 -4.19 -8.05 8.57
C LYS A 144 -2.92 -7.40 9.11
N THR A 145 -2.62 -6.19 8.67
CA THR A 145 -1.40 -5.47 9.04
C THR A 145 -1.76 -4.29 9.93
N ALA A 146 -0.95 -4.04 10.95
CA ALA A 146 -1.11 -2.92 11.86
C ALA A 146 0.06 -1.94 11.74
N VAL A 147 -0.23 -0.65 11.80
CA VAL A 147 0.77 0.40 11.98
C VAL A 147 0.51 1.17 13.27
N VAL A 148 1.57 1.38 14.04
CA VAL A 148 1.57 2.21 15.25
C VAL A 148 2.54 3.36 15.01
N PHE A 149 2.13 4.60 15.21
CA PHE A 149 3.03 5.75 15.10
C PHE A 149 2.79 6.81 16.17
N ASP A 150 3.81 7.64 16.41
CA ASP A 150 3.73 8.77 17.33
C ASP A 150 3.02 9.98 16.71
N THR A 151 3.74 10.78 15.92
CA THR A 151 3.18 12.00 15.34
C THR A 151 3.45 12.13 13.85
N LEU A 152 2.40 12.41 13.09
CA LEU A 152 2.48 12.78 11.69
C LEU A 152 2.27 14.28 11.49
N VAL A 153 3.10 14.88 10.65
CA VAL A 153 2.87 16.24 10.15
C VAL A 153 1.81 16.27 9.05
N GLY A 154 1.72 15.19 8.28
CA GLY A 154 0.80 15.01 7.16
C GLY A 154 -0.14 13.81 7.36
N PRO A 155 -0.58 13.17 6.27
CA PRO A 155 -1.60 12.13 6.33
C PRO A 155 -1.06 10.77 6.78
N ALA A 156 -1.94 9.99 7.42
CA ALA A 156 -1.91 8.53 7.35
C ALA A 156 -2.87 8.06 6.25
N GLU A 157 -2.41 7.25 5.31
CA GLU A 157 -3.21 6.80 4.17
C GLU A 157 -3.31 5.28 4.14
N PHE A 158 -4.52 4.77 3.96
CA PHE A 158 -4.83 3.36 3.72
C PHE A 158 -5.42 3.25 2.33
N VAL A 159 -4.79 2.44 1.48
CA VAL A 159 -5.20 2.22 0.09
C VAL A 159 -5.21 0.72 -0.19
N ASN A 160 -6.31 0.18 -0.73
CA ASN A 160 -6.40 -1.26 -1.09
C ASN A 160 -6.12 -2.22 0.08
N CYS A 161 -6.35 -1.78 1.32
CA CYS A 161 -6.04 -2.55 2.53
C CYS A 161 -7.25 -3.32 3.06
N GLN A 162 -7.00 -4.47 3.69
CA GLN A 162 -8.05 -5.32 4.26
C GLN A 162 -7.73 -5.77 5.68
N SER A 163 -8.69 -5.66 6.61
CA SER A 163 -8.54 -6.04 8.02
C SER A 163 -7.33 -5.39 8.71
N CYS A 164 -7.05 -4.12 8.41
CA CYS A 164 -5.85 -3.43 8.92
C CYS A 164 -6.17 -2.56 10.14
N LYS A 165 -5.13 -2.25 10.92
CA LYS A 165 -5.26 -1.46 12.15
C LYS A 165 -4.31 -0.27 12.14
N LEU A 166 -4.79 0.85 12.66
CA LEU A 166 -4.04 2.05 12.94
C LEU A 166 -4.04 2.31 14.43
N GLN A 167 -2.88 2.60 15.03
CA GLN A 167 -2.82 3.17 16.38
C GLN A 167 -1.99 4.45 16.38
N ILE A 168 -2.60 5.53 16.85
CA ILE A 168 -1.97 6.84 17.02
C ILE A 168 -1.62 6.99 18.49
N THR A 169 -0.34 7.20 18.83
CA THR A 169 0.07 7.40 20.22
C THR A 169 0.12 8.88 20.62
N ASP A 170 0.36 9.79 19.67
CA ASP A 170 0.33 11.25 19.89
C ASP A 170 -0.66 11.95 18.95
N THR A 171 -0.29 12.43 17.75
CA THR A 171 -1.26 13.16 16.90
C THR A 171 -1.08 12.98 15.38
N VAL A 172 -2.17 13.19 14.64
CA VAL A 172 -2.20 13.20 13.17
C VAL A 172 -3.31 14.15 12.70
N PRO A 173 -3.07 15.00 11.69
CA PRO A 173 -4.09 15.91 11.21
C PRO A 173 -5.20 15.23 10.39
N ILE A 174 -4.85 14.18 9.62
CA ILE A 174 -5.79 13.52 8.71
C ILE A 174 -5.46 12.03 8.53
N VAL A 175 -6.50 11.21 8.50
CA VAL A 175 -6.46 9.82 8.06
C VAL A 175 -7.31 9.68 6.80
N SER A 176 -6.74 9.15 5.74
CA SER A 176 -7.43 8.87 4.48
C SER A 176 -7.56 7.37 4.27
N ILE A 177 -8.76 6.90 3.92
CA ILE A 177 -9.07 5.49 3.68
C ILE A 177 -9.73 5.37 2.31
N ASP A 178 -9.08 4.70 1.37
CA ASP A 178 -9.58 4.51 0.00
C ASP A 178 -9.52 3.04 -0.43
N ASN A 179 -10.65 2.53 -0.90
CA ASN A 179 -10.77 1.15 -1.36
C ASN A 179 -10.32 0.12 -0.31
N CYS A 180 -10.79 0.25 0.93
CA CYS A 180 -10.43 -0.61 2.05
C CYS A 180 -11.64 -1.31 2.66
N ASP A 181 -11.43 -2.52 3.19
CA ASP A 181 -12.47 -3.24 3.96
C ASP A 181 -11.92 -3.66 5.32
N GLY A 182 -12.55 -3.20 6.40
CA GLY A 182 -12.17 -3.58 7.77
C GLY A 182 -10.97 -2.79 8.29
N ILE A 183 -11.15 -1.50 8.57
CA ILE A 183 -10.11 -0.64 9.13
C ILE A 183 -10.49 -0.20 10.55
N GLN A 184 -9.66 -0.52 11.53
CA GLN A 184 -9.83 -0.09 12.92
C GLN A 184 -8.79 0.96 13.30
N MET A 185 -9.23 2.11 13.80
CA MET A 185 -8.37 3.24 14.16
C MET A 185 -8.42 3.53 15.65
N PHE A 186 -7.33 3.28 16.36
CA PHE A 186 -7.18 3.61 17.78
C PHE A 186 -6.59 5.00 17.92
N LEU A 187 -7.40 5.94 18.40
CA LEU A 187 -6.98 7.33 18.60
C LEU A 187 -6.28 7.50 19.94
N SER A 188 -5.37 8.47 20.03
CA SER A 188 -4.88 8.99 21.30
C SER A 188 -5.84 10.04 21.88
N ALA A 189 -5.65 10.40 23.15
CA ALA A 189 -6.36 11.52 23.74
C ALA A 189 -6.05 12.87 23.05
N ALA A 190 -4.87 13.02 22.44
CA ALA A 190 -4.46 14.23 21.73
C ALA A 190 -4.97 14.29 20.27
N ALA A 191 -5.22 13.14 19.65
CA ALA A 191 -5.71 13.06 18.28
C ALA A 191 -7.25 13.21 18.19
N LYS A 192 -7.99 12.77 19.22
CA LYS A 192 -9.46 12.63 19.17
C LYS A 192 -10.24 13.88 18.74
N ASP A 193 -9.75 15.07 19.08
CA ASP A 193 -10.42 16.35 18.80
C ASP A 193 -9.82 17.08 17.57
N ALA A 194 -8.75 16.55 16.98
CA ALA A 194 -7.98 17.21 15.93
C ALA A 194 -7.96 16.44 14.59
N VAL A 195 -8.10 15.12 14.63
CA VAL A 195 -8.01 14.28 13.44
C VAL A 195 -9.23 14.44 12.54
N LYS A 196 -8.99 14.58 11.23
CA LYS A 196 -10.02 14.45 10.19
C LYS A 196 -9.92 13.07 9.57
N ILE A 197 -11.05 12.42 9.34
CA ILE A 197 -11.09 11.13 8.65
C ILE A 197 -11.82 11.33 7.33
N VAL A 198 -11.17 10.93 6.25
CA VAL A 198 -11.71 11.00 4.88
C VAL A 198 -11.79 9.58 4.34
N THR A 199 -12.95 9.20 3.82
CA THR A 199 -13.21 7.85 3.34
C THR A 199 -13.72 7.87 1.91
N SER A 200 -13.37 6.84 1.15
CA SER A 200 -13.83 6.61 -0.23
C SER A 200 -13.86 5.12 -0.51
N LYS A 201 -14.96 4.62 -1.07
CA LYS A 201 -15.13 3.22 -1.52
C LYS A 201 -14.66 2.19 -0.49
N SER A 202 -14.93 2.44 0.79
CA SER A 202 -14.43 1.63 1.88
C SER A 202 -15.56 1.18 2.78
N SER A 203 -15.41 0.01 3.40
CA SER A 203 -16.40 -0.61 4.27
C SER A 203 -15.82 -1.08 5.60
N GLU A 204 -16.68 -1.33 6.60
CA GLU A 204 -16.30 -1.87 7.91
C GLU A 204 -15.23 -1.01 8.62
N MET A 205 -15.45 0.30 8.66
CA MET A 205 -14.52 1.26 9.27
C MET A 205 -14.97 1.65 10.67
N ASN A 206 -14.08 1.50 11.65
CA ASN A 206 -14.38 1.77 13.05
C ASN A 206 -13.30 2.66 13.68
N VAL A 207 -13.73 3.67 14.43
CA VAL A 207 -12.89 4.59 15.20
C VAL A 207 -13.02 4.26 16.68
N MET A 208 -11.90 3.95 17.31
CA MET A 208 -11.81 3.65 18.74
C MET A 208 -11.34 4.92 19.45
N VAL A 209 -12.27 5.58 20.13
CA VAL A 209 -12.03 6.85 20.84
C VAL A 209 -11.76 6.56 22.31
N PRO A 210 -10.62 7.01 22.86
CA PRO A 210 -10.25 6.72 24.25
C PRO A 210 -11.12 7.50 25.24
N LYS A 211 -11.56 6.82 26.29
CA LYS A 211 -12.18 7.37 27.49
C LYS A 211 -11.13 7.76 28.53
N ARG A 212 -11.58 8.38 29.63
CA ARG A 212 -10.71 8.75 30.76
C ARG A 212 -10.19 7.56 31.58
N ASP A 213 -10.90 6.44 31.56
CA ASP A 213 -10.59 5.21 32.29
C ASP A 213 -9.60 4.29 31.55
N GLY A 214 -9.22 4.64 30.31
CA GLY A 214 -8.33 3.85 29.47
C GLY A 214 -9.05 2.89 28.51
N ASP A 215 -10.37 2.76 28.63
CA ASP A 215 -11.18 2.00 27.67
C ASP A 215 -11.44 2.80 26.39
N PHE A 216 -11.86 2.10 25.34
CA PHE A 216 -12.27 2.72 24.08
C PHE A 216 -13.79 2.62 23.89
N VAL A 217 -14.38 3.67 23.30
CA VAL A 217 -15.69 3.58 22.65
C VAL A 217 -15.47 3.39 21.17
N GLU A 218 -16.16 2.42 20.59
CA GLU A 218 -16.15 2.15 19.16
C GLU A 218 -17.25 2.95 18.46
N TYR A 219 -16.88 3.67 17.40
CA TYR A 219 -17.79 4.40 16.54
C TYR A 219 -17.62 3.92 15.10
N PRO A 220 -18.67 3.35 14.47
CA PRO A 220 -18.62 3.02 13.05
C PRO A 220 -18.64 4.30 12.21
N ILE A 221 -17.87 4.33 11.12
CA ILE A 221 -17.96 5.40 10.12
C ILE A 221 -19.06 5.03 9.12
N PRO A 222 -20.04 5.90 8.85
CA PRO A 222 -21.05 5.66 7.85
C PRO A 222 -20.45 5.45 6.46
N GLU A 223 -21.03 4.51 5.72
CA GLU A 223 -20.56 4.12 4.39
C GLU A 223 -21.67 4.25 3.33
N GLN A 224 -22.94 4.43 3.75
CA GLN A 224 -24.06 4.69 2.85
C GLN A 224 -24.52 6.15 2.86
N PHE A 225 -24.79 6.67 1.67
CA PHE A 225 -25.23 8.04 1.46
C PHE A 225 -26.48 8.07 0.58
N SER A 226 -27.49 8.82 0.99
CA SER A 226 -28.69 9.09 0.19
C SER A 226 -28.52 10.42 -0.52
N THR A 227 -28.66 10.41 -1.84
CA THR A 227 -28.61 11.63 -2.66
C THR A 227 -29.97 11.89 -3.27
N THR A 228 -30.52 13.07 -2.95
CA THR A 228 -31.78 13.55 -3.50
C THR A 228 -31.52 14.59 -4.58
N VAL A 229 -32.17 14.45 -5.72
CA VAL A 229 -32.17 15.44 -6.80
C VAL A 229 -33.27 16.46 -6.52
N THR A 230 -32.89 17.73 -6.44
CA THR A 230 -33.80 18.86 -6.19
C THR A 230 -33.73 19.86 -7.35
N ALA A 231 -34.62 20.84 -7.36
CA ALA A 231 -34.55 21.94 -8.33
C ALA A 231 -33.24 22.72 -8.25
N ASP A 232 -32.61 22.77 -7.06
CA ASP A 232 -31.39 23.54 -6.78
C ASP A 232 -30.11 22.69 -6.90
N GLY A 233 -30.22 21.41 -7.29
CA GLY A 233 -29.09 20.49 -7.47
C GLY A 233 -29.18 19.24 -6.58
N LEU A 234 -28.01 18.70 -6.22
CA LEU A 234 -27.88 17.47 -5.44
C LEU A 234 -27.72 17.77 -3.96
N THR A 235 -28.51 17.11 -3.11
CA THR A 235 -28.31 17.11 -1.65
C THR A 235 -28.01 15.69 -1.20
N THR A 236 -26.87 15.50 -0.53
CA THR A 236 -26.43 14.20 -0.02
C THR A 236 -26.40 14.21 1.50
N VAL A 237 -27.01 13.20 2.10
CA VAL A 237 -27.01 12.96 3.55
C VAL A 237 -26.50 11.55 3.83
N VAL A 238 -25.95 11.35 5.03
CA VAL A 238 -25.64 10.00 5.52
C VAL A 238 -26.95 9.23 5.66
N ALA A 239 -27.02 8.02 5.09
CA ALA A 239 -28.22 7.18 5.09
C ALA A 239 -28.24 6.16 6.24
N ASP A 240 -27.06 5.78 6.76
CA ASP A 240 -26.98 4.81 7.86
C ASP A 240 -27.60 5.39 9.14
N SER A 241 -28.58 4.67 9.69
CA SER A 241 -28.98 4.85 11.08
C SER A 241 -27.89 4.22 11.94
N THR A 242 -26.90 4.99 12.37
CA THR A 242 -25.91 4.49 13.34
C THR A 242 -26.65 4.04 14.61
N GLY A 243 -26.48 2.76 14.97
CA GLY A 243 -26.92 2.20 16.25
C GLY A 243 -26.21 2.81 17.45
#